data_AF-A0A538RI61-F1
#
_entry.id   AF-A0A538RI61-F1
#
_cell.length_a   1.000
_cell.length_b   1.000
_cell.length_c   1.000
_cell.angle_alpha   90.00
_cell.angle_beta   90.00
_cell.angle_gamma   90.00
#
_symmetry.space_group_name_H-M   'P 1'
#
loop_
_entity.id
_entity.type
_entity.pdbx_description
1 polymer ?
#
loop_
_entity_poly.entity_id
_entity_poly.type
_entity_poly.pdbx_seq_one_letter_code
_entity_poly.pdbx_strand_id
1 'polypeptide(L)'
;MSNSKGQRQVDFLKQVITAGGTIAKASFSIERGLGRTHPAYLLTLDQHGALTLQELPWTPELEEYLLHERPTQMDNRVDERERFANLLSNNLKAVEAQVGSDFAQAVFVEILREHPEYALGQLLAKVPVYPPSHGGASYHECRMFLEHAIVGLQNTAVLKLGYPNSPETIQLVGEALGIVLDDKFHISLRTQLFPG
;
A
#
# COMPACT_ATOMS: atom_id res chain seq x y z
N MET A 1 -21.92 -22.27 5.55
CA MET A 1 -21.18 -21.00 5.61
C MET A 1 -20.37 -20.89 4.33
N SER A 2 -20.59 -19.86 3.51
CA SER A 2 -19.88 -19.69 2.23
C SER A 2 -18.53 -19.02 2.49
N ASN A 3 -17.41 -19.62 2.09
CA ASN A 3 -16.09 -18.98 2.19
C ASN A 3 -16.09 -17.66 1.41
N SER A 4 -15.50 -16.60 2.01
CA SER A 4 -15.31 -15.31 1.35
C SER A 4 -14.48 -15.49 0.06
N LYS A 5 -14.60 -14.56 -0.88
CA LYS A 5 -13.82 -14.59 -2.11
C LYS A 5 -12.32 -14.64 -1.81
N GLY A 6 -11.85 -13.87 -0.82
CA GLY A 6 -10.47 -13.85 -0.35
C GLY A 6 -10.03 -15.21 0.20
N GLN A 7 -10.84 -15.83 1.06
CA GLN A 7 -10.50 -17.15 1.61
C GLN A 7 -10.34 -18.21 0.52
N ARG A 8 -11.17 -18.21 -0.53
CA ARG A 8 -11.02 -19.14 -1.66
C ARG A 8 -9.72 -18.95 -2.43
N GLN A 9 -9.25 -17.71 -2.57
CA GLN A 9 -7.96 -17.41 -3.21
C GLN A 9 -6.79 -17.94 -2.38
N VAL A 10 -6.86 -17.75 -1.06
CA VAL A 10 -5.86 -18.28 -0.11
C VAL A 10 -5.85 -19.80 -0.13
N ASP A 11 -7.02 -20.44 -0.09
CA ASP A 11 -7.16 -21.90 -0.13
C ASP A 11 -6.57 -22.47 -1.43
N PHE A 12 -6.83 -21.81 -2.57
CA PHE A 12 -6.22 -22.16 -3.85
C PHE A 12 -4.69 -22.11 -3.81
N LEU A 13 -4.09 -21.02 -3.32
CA LEU A 13 -2.63 -20.91 -3.22
C LEU A 13 -2.04 -21.95 -2.27
N LYS A 14 -2.69 -22.20 -1.13
CA LYS A 14 -2.28 -23.25 -0.18
C LYS A 14 -2.28 -24.63 -0.84
N GLN A 15 -3.29 -24.95 -1.66
CA GLN A 15 -3.34 -26.20 -2.41
C GLN A 15 -2.19 -26.32 -3.40
N VAL A 16 -1.91 -25.28 -4.18
CA VAL A 16 -0.78 -25.25 -5.12
C VAL A 16 0.55 -25.50 -4.40
N ILE A 17 0.78 -24.80 -3.29
CA ILE A 17 2.04 -24.92 -2.53
C ILE A 17 2.16 -26.29 -1.87
N THR A 18 1.07 -26.83 -1.32
CA THR A 18 1.05 -28.17 -0.73
C THR A 18 1.33 -29.27 -1.76
N ALA A 19 0.93 -29.06 -3.02
CA ALA A 19 1.24 -29.94 -4.14
C ALA A 19 2.70 -29.81 -4.64
N GLY A 20 3.53 -28.97 -4.00
CA GLY A 20 4.93 -28.76 -4.38
C GLY A 20 5.15 -27.60 -5.35
N GLY A 21 4.12 -26.80 -5.64
CA GLY A 21 4.25 -25.60 -6.43
C GLY A 21 4.86 -24.42 -5.67
N THR A 22 5.31 -23.40 -6.40
CA THR A 22 5.85 -22.16 -5.82
C THR A 22 5.35 -20.93 -6.55
N ILE A 23 5.46 -19.76 -5.90
CA ILE A 23 5.29 -18.46 -6.57
C ILE A 23 6.66 -18.10 -7.13
N ALA A 24 6.81 -18.18 -8.45
CA ALA A 24 8.05 -17.87 -9.15
C ALA A 24 8.21 -16.35 -9.35
N LYS A 25 7.10 -15.65 -9.60
CA LYS A 25 7.05 -14.18 -9.74
C LYS A 25 5.74 -13.63 -9.20
N ALA A 26 5.76 -12.41 -8.70
CA ALA A 26 4.59 -11.68 -8.28
C ALA A 26 4.64 -10.24 -8.80
N SER A 27 3.54 -9.80 -9.38
CA SER A 27 3.32 -8.41 -9.78
C SER A 27 2.03 -7.91 -9.15
N PHE A 28 1.96 -6.60 -8.95
CA PHE A 28 0.80 -5.92 -8.41
C PHE A 28 0.42 -4.79 -9.35
N SER A 29 -0.87 -4.68 -9.68
CA SER A 29 -1.37 -3.66 -10.59
C SER A 29 -2.61 -2.99 -10.01
N ILE A 30 -2.62 -1.66 -10.06
CA ILE A 30 -3.78 -0.82 -9.72
C ILE A 30 -4.50 -0.32 -10.98
N GLU A 31 -4.10 -0.77 -12.19
CA GLU A 31 -4.46 -0.20 -13.51
C GLU A 31 -5.75 0.65 -13.54
N ARG A 32 -5.56 1.97 -13.63
CA ARG A 32 -6.65 2.94 -13.84
C ARG A 32 -6.94 3.01 -15.35
N GLY A 33 -7.74 2.07 -15.85
CA GLY A 33 -8.23 2.06 -17.24
C GLY A 33 -7.94 0.76 -17.98
N LEU A 34 -8.81 0.40 -18.94
CA LEU A 34 -8.90 -0.88 -19.67
C LEU A 34 -9.72 -2.00 -18.99
N GLY A 35 -10.76 -1.65 -18.23
CA GLY A 35 -11.79 -2.62 -17.80
C GLY A 35 -11.47 -3.37 -16.49
N ARG A 36 -10.33 -3.11 -15.87
CA ARG A 36 -10.05 -3.49 -14.48
C ARG A 36 -10.63 -2.44 -13.54
N THR A 37 -11.48 -2.86 -12.61
CA THR A 37 -12.13 -1.95 -11.64
C THR A 37 -11.46 -1.96 -10.26
N HIS A 38 -10.54 -2.89 -10.01
CA HIS A 38 -9.95 -3.12 -8.69
C HIS A 38 -8.49 -3.60 -8.78
N PRO A 39 -7.66 -3.31 -7.76
CA PRO A 39 -6.29 -3.81 -7.68
C PRO A 39 -6.24 -5.34 -7.74
N ALA A 40 -5.18 -5.89 -8.34
CA ALA A 40 -5.00 -7.32 -8.50
C ALA A 40 -3.52 -7.75 -8.44
N TYR A 41 -3.33 -8.98 -7.98
CA TYR A 41 -2.07 -9.71 -8.06
C TYR A 41 -1.99 -10.51 -9.35
N LEU A 42 -0.84 -10.43 -10.01
CA LEU A 42 -0.46 -11.28 -11.14
C LEU A 42 0.64 -12.22 -10.65
N LEU A 43 0.29 -13.46 -10.32
CA LEU A 43 1.22 -14.45 -9.77
C LEU A 43 1.60 -15.45 -10.85
N THR A 44 2.89 -15.60 -11.10
CA THR A 44 3.41 -16.72 -11.90
C THR A 44 3.68 -17.89 -10.96
N LEU A 45 2.88 -18.94 -11.08
CA LEU A 45 3.01 -20.16 -10.29
C LEU A 45 3.81 -21.19 -11.08
N ASP A 46 4.85 -21.73 -10.47
CA ASP A 46 5.60 -22.89 -10.99
C ASP A 46 5.08 -24.16 -10.33
N GLN A 47 4.62 -25.11 -11.15
CA GLN A 47 4.25 -26.45 -10.73
C GLN A 47 5.06 -27.47 -11.54
N HIS A 48 6.13 -27.98 -10.94
CA HIS A 48 7.01 -28.99 -11.55
C HIS A 48 7.58 -28.58 -12.91
N GLY A 49 7.95 -27.30 -13.08
CA GLY A 49 8.51 -26.75 -14.32
C GLY A 49 7.48 -26.20 -15.29
N ALA A 50 6.18 -26.33 -15.00
CA ALA A 50 5.12 -25.68 -15.75
C ALA A 50 4.76 -24.33 -15.11
N LEU A 51 5.01 -23.24 -15.85
CA LEU A 51 4.66 -21.89 -15.41
C LEU A 51 3.23 -21.54 -15.83
N THR A 52 2.42 -21.11 -14.86
CA THR A 52 1.05 -20.63 -15.09
C THR A 52 0.88 -19.24 -14.51
N LEU A 53 0.26 -18.34 -15.27
CA LEU A 53 -0.08 -17.00 -14.78
C LEU A 53 -1.48 -17.02 -14.18
N GLN A 54 -1.60 -16.54 -12.94
CA GLN A 54 -2.87 -16.40 -12.23
C GLN A 54 -3.12 -14.93 -11.88
N GLU A 55 -4.27 -14.42 -12.30
CA GLU A 55 -4.76 -13.12 -11.88
C GLU A 55 -5.70 -13.29 -10.68
N LEU A 56 -5.31 -12.75 -9.53
CA LEU A 56 -6.08 -12.81 -8.29
C LEU A 56 -6.44 -11.39 -7.85
N PRO A 57 -7.72 -11.01 -7.85
CA PRO A 57 -8.15 -9.73 -7.31
C PRO A 57 -7.65 -9.53 -5.88
N TRP A 58 -7.23 -8.31 -5.56
CA TRP A 58 -6.77 -7.97 -4.23
C TRP A 58 -7.90 -8.14 -3.23
N THR A 59 -7.59 -8.80 -2.11
CA THR A 59 -8.46 -8.94 -0.94
C THR A 59 -7.62 -8.84 0.32
N PRO A 60 -8.17 -8.37 1.45
CA PRO A 60 -7.45 -8.33 2.72
C PRO A 60 -6.89 -9.70 3.13
N GLU A 61 -7.64 -10.78 2.90
CA GLU A 61 -7.20 -12.13 3.26
C GLU A 61 -6.02 -12.61 2.38
N LEU A 62 -6.05 -12.30 1.08
CA LEU A 62 -4.93 -12.63 0.19
C LEU A 62 -3.69 -11.81 0.54
N GLU A 63 -3.87 -10.53 0.88
CA GLU A 63 -2.78 -9.66 1.31
C GLU A 63 -2.11 -10.17 2.59
N GLU A 64 -2.90 -10.47 3.63
CA GLU A 64 -2.42 -11.04 4.88
C GLU A 64 -1.62 -12.31 4.63
N TYR A 65 -2.15 -13.19 3.78
CA TYR A 65 -1.46 -14.41 3.38
C TYR A 65 -0.10 -14.13 2.70
N LEU A 66 -0.05 -13.22 1.74
CA LEU A 66 1.18 -12.91 0.98
C LEU A 66 2.20 -12.05 1.74
N LEU A 67 1.80 -11.37 2.82
CA LEU A 67 2.71 -10.61 3.69
C LEU A 67 3.23 -11.43 4.86
N HIS A 68 2.39 -12.27 5.47
CA HIS A 68 2.67 -12.86 6.78
C HIS A 68 2.81 -14.38 6.78
N GLU A 69 1.97 -15.10 6.03
CA GLU A 69 2.03 -16.57 5.96
C GLU A 69 2.98 -17.06 4.86
N ARG A 70 3.01 -16.36 3.73
CA ARG A 70 3.88 -16.63 2.58
C ARG A 70 4.48 -15.32 2.08
N PRO A 71 5.47 -14.75 2.80
CA PRO A 71 6.06 -13.47 2.44
C PRO A 71 6.55 -13.47 0.98
N THR A 72 5.94 -12.61 0.18
CA THR A 72 6.17 -12.53 -1.27
C THR A 72 6.52 -11.10 -1.64
N GLN A 73 7.76 -10.90 -2.11
CA GLN A 73 8.21 -9.66 -2.72
C GLN A 73 7.64 -9.53 -4.13
N MET A 74 7.37 -8.30 -4.58
CA MET A 74 7.07 -8.06 -5.99
C MET A 74 8.35 -8.14 -6.85
N ASP A 75 8.19 -8.53 -8.12
CA ASP A 75 9.26 -8.70 -9.10
C ASP A 75 9.97 -7.38 -9.41
N ASN A 76 9.28 -6.25 -9.20
CA ASN A 76 9.83 -4.93 -9.42
C ASN A 76 9.36 -3.91 -8.37
N ARG A 77 10.14 -2.84 -8.23
CA ARG A 77 9.90 -1.76 -7.26
C ARG A 77 8.62 -0.97 -7.54
N VAL A 78 8.21 -0.84 -8.79
CA VAL A 78 7.01 -0.10 -9.18
C VAL A 78 5.76 -0.79 -8.65
N ASP A 79 5.68 -2.10 -8.79
CA ASP A 79 4.58 -2.91 -8.26
C ASP A 79 4.59 -2.88 -6.72
N GLU A 80 5.77 -2.92 -6.11
CA GLU A 80 5.90 -2.89 -4.64
C GLU A 80 5.44 -1.56 -4.04
N ARG A 81 5.82 -0.41 -4.62
CA ARG A 81 5.34 0.91 -4.16
C ARG A 81 3.82 1.03 -4.33
N GLU A 82 3.26 0.45 -5.39
CA GLU A 82 1.80 0.43 -5.62
C GLU A 82 1.10 -0.45 -4.57
N ARG A 83 1.61 -1.64 -4.28
CA ARG A 83 1.09 -2.50 -3.21
C ARG A 83 1.08 -1.76 -1.88
N PHE A 84 2.19 -1.14 -1.49
CA PHE A 84 2.28 -0.38 -0.24
C PHE A 84 1.37 0.84 -0.21
N ALA A 85 1.20 1.54 -1.33
CA ALA A 85 0.26 2.65 -1.42
C ALA A 85 -1.19 2.19 -1.24
N ASN A 86 -1.57 1.04 -1.80
CA ASN A 86 -2.89 0.45 -1.61
C ASN A 86 -3.12 0.03 -0.15
N LEU A 87 -2.13 -0.61 0.50
CA LEU A 87 -2.17 -0.94 1.93
C LEU A 87 -2.39 0.30 2.79
N LEU A 88 -1.57 1.33 2.58
CA LEU A 88 -1.67 2.57 3.33
C LEU A 88 -3.02 3.27 3.11
N SER A 89 -3.50 3.32 1.86
CA SER A 89 -4.78 3.92 1.52
C SER A 89 -5.94 3.24 2.24
N ASN A 90 -5.91 1.92 2.40
CA ASN A 90 -6.93 1.18 3.14
C ASN A 90 -6.86 1.44 4.65
N ASN A 91 -5.66 1.51 5.22
CA ASN A 91 -5.47 1.90 6.63
C ASN A 91 -5.97 3.33 6.88
N LEU A 92 -5.66 4.26 5.97
CA LEU A 92 -6.10 5.64 6.07
C LEU A 92 -7.62 5.76 6.00
N LYS A 93 -8.30 5.04 5.09
CA LYS A 93 -9.77 5.03 5.02
C LYS A 93 -10.43 4.66 6.35
N ALA A 94 -9.82 3.73 7.11
CA ALA A 94 -10.33 3.34 8.42
C ALA A 94 -10.26 4.50 9.43
N VAL A 95 -9.19 5.29 9.40
CA VAL A 95 -9.02 6.50 10.23
C VAL A 95 -9.98 7.60 9.79
N GLU A 96 -10.04 7.86 8.48
CA GLU A 96 -10.92 8.88 7.90
C GLU A 96 -12.39 8.64 8.27
N ALA A 97 -12.82 7.38 8.34
CA ALA A 97 -14.16 7.01 8.78
C ALA A 97 -14.44 7.35 10.25
N GLN A 98 -13.40 7.45 11.10
CA GLN A 98 -13.54 7.74 12.53
C GLN A 98 -13.47 9.23 12.83
N VAL A 99 -12.52 9.96 12.23
CA VAL A 99 -12.22 11.36 12.58
C VAL A 99 -12.55 12.37 11.48
N GLY A 100 -12.97 11.90 10.31
CA GLY A 100 -13.21 12.72 9.12
C GLY A 100 -11.98 12.81 8.21
N SER A 101 -12.24 12.84 6.90
CA SER A 101 -11.18 12.78 5.88
C SER A 101 -10.26 14.00 5.90
N ASP A 102 -10.82 15.22 5.94
CA ASP A 102 -10.03 16.45 5.94
C ASP A 102 -9.10 16.54 7.15
N PHE A 103 -9.60 16.15 8.33
CA PHE A 103 -8.81 16.14 9.56
C PHE A 103 -7.67 15.11 9.50
N ALA A 104 -7.98 13.86 9.14
CA ALA A 104 -6.97 12.81 9.01
C ALA A 104 -5.90 13.16 7.95
N GLN A 105 -6.31 13.74 6.83
CA GLN A 105 -5.40 14.22 5.79
C GLN A 105 -4.50 15.35 6.28
N ALA A 106 -5.03 16.29 7.07
CA ALA A 106 -4.22 17.36 7.67
C ALA A 106 -3.18 16.85 8.66
N VAL A 107 -3.56 15.91 9.54
CA VAL A 107 -2.62 15.24 10.44
C VAL A 107 -1.58 14.44 9.66
N PHE A 108 -1.99 13.72 8.61
CA PHE A 108 -1.07 12.97 7.74
C PHE A 108 -0.03 13.86 7.08
N VAL A 109 -0.43 15.02 6.54
CA VAL A 109 0.48 16.00 5.94
C VAL A 109 1.44 16.59 6.98
N GLU A 110 0.96 16.86 8.19
CA GLU A 110 1.80 17.35 9.29
C GLU A 110 2.88 16.34 9.66
N ILE A 111 2.53 15.07 9.86
CA ILE A 111 3.48 13.97 10.09
C ILE A 111 4.52 13.94 8.96
N LEU A 112 4.10 13.92 7.70
CA LEU A 112 5.04 13.81 6.58
C LEU A 112 5.99 15.00 6.43
N ARG A 113 5.62 16.19 6.91
CA ARG A 113 6.52 17.35 6.94
C ARG A 113 7.62 17.21 7.99
N GLU A 114 7.40 16.42 9.03
CA GLU A 114 8.39 16.14 10.08
C GLU A 114 9.37 15.03 9.69
N HIS A 115 9.10 14.31 8.58
CA HIS A 115 9.89 13.17 8.09
C HIS A 115 10.53 13.45 6.72
N PRO A 116 11.57 14.32 6.63
CA PRO A 116 12.23 14.67 5.38
C PRO A 116 12.92 13.49 4.68
N GLU A 117 13.22 12.40 5.40
CA GLU A 117 13.82 11.18 4.89
C GLU A 117 12.99 10.49 3.79
N TYR A 118 11.67 10.74 3.73
CA TYR A 118 10.81 10.24 2.65
C TYR A 118 10.93 11.03 1.35
N ALA A 119 11.70 12.13 1.33
CA ALA A 119 11.95 12.97 0.15
C ALA A 119 10.68 13.55 -0.51
N LEU A 120 9.63 13.82 0.26
CA LEU A 120 8.32 14.28 -0.24
C LEU A 120 8.16 15.82 -0.31
N GLY A 121 9.22 16.58 -0.05
CA GLY A 121 9.15 18.04 0.12
C GLY A 121 8.49 18.79 -1.05
N GLN A 122 8.81 18.42 -2.30
CA GLN A 122 8.20 19.06 -3.48
C GLN A 122 6.70 18.76 -3.62
N LEU A 123 6.27 17.56 -3.22
CA LEU A 123 4.87 17.16 -3.28
C LEU A 123 4.08 17.85 -2.17
N LEU A 124 4.60 17.83 -0.94
CA LEU A 124 4.02 18.47 0.23
C LEU A 124 3.87 20.00 0.09
N ALA A 125 4.77 20.65 -0.67
CA ALA A 125 4.66 22.08 -0.97
C ALA A 125 3.44 22.45 -1.82
N LYS A 126 2.88 21.48 -2.57
CA LYS A 126 1.71 21.67 -3.43
C LYS A 126 0.38 21.37 -2.73
N VAL A 127 0.43 20.80 -1.53
CA VAL A 127 -0.73 20.34 -0.77
C VAL A 127 -1.42 21.53 -0.07
N PRO A 128 -2.67 21.88 -0.45
CA PRO A 128 -3.36 23.05 0.09
C PRO A 128 -4.10 22.68 1.39
N VAL A 129 -3.36 22.50 2.48
CA VAL A 129 -3.94 22.04 3.75
C VAL A 129 -3.65 23.00 4.89
N TYR A 130 -4.72 23.36 5.62
CA TYR A 130 -4.64 24.10 6.87
C TYR A 130 -4.18 23.19 8.01
N PRO A 131 -3.44 23.71 9.00
CA PRO A 131 -3.03 22.93 10.16
C PRO A 131 -4.25 22.31 10.87
N PRO A 132 -4.18 21.03 11.27
CA PRO A 132 -5.23 20.42 12.07
C PRO A 132 -5.34 21.13 13.43
N SER A 133 -6.50 21.04 14.07
CA SER A 133 -6.60 21.44 15.48
C SER A 133 -5.86 20.42 16.35
N HIS A 134 -4.87 20.88 17.12
CA HIS A 134 -4.14 20.06 18.10
C HIS A 134 -4.92 19.82 19.40
N GLY A 135 -6.16 20.30 19.50
CA GLY A 135 -6.97 20.20 20.72
C GLY A 135 -7.60 18.82 20.92
N GLY A 136 -7.38 18.24 22.10
CA GLY A 136 -8.08 17.02 22.56
C GLY A 136 -7.40 15.70 22.18
N ALA A 137 -7.97 14.59 22.66
CA ALA A 137 -7.44 13.24 22.44
C ALA A 137 -7.46 12.79 20.97
N SER A 138 -8.39 13.34 20.17
CA SER A 138 -8.59 12.98 18.76
C SER A 138 -7.37 13.26 17.87
N TYR A 139 -6.63 14.34 18.13
CA TYR A 139 -5.39 14.61 17.40
C TYR A 139 -4.33 13.56 17.72
N HIS A 140 -4.09 13.28 19.00
CA HIS A 140 -3.05 12.35 19.42
C HIS A 140 -3.35 10.91 18.97
N GLU A 141 -4.60 10.47 19.07
CA GLU A 141 -5.04 9.16 18.59
C GLU A 141 -4.90 9.02 17.08
N CYS A 142 -5.35 10.03 16.32
CA CYS A 142 -5.20 10.05 14.86
C CYS A 142 -3.72 10.02 14.45
N ARG A 143 -2.90 10.84 15.09
CA ARG A 143 -1.46 10.91 14.82
C ARG A 143 -0.77 9.58 15.10
N MET A 144 -0.99 9.00 16.28
CA MET A 144 -0.39 7.70 16.65
C MET A 144 -0.79 6.60 15.66
N PHE A 145 -2.06 6.55 15.26
CA PHE A 145 -2.51 5.54 14.29
C PHE A 145 -1.78 5.70 12.95
N LEU A 146 -1.70 6.94 12.43
CA LEU A 146 -1.06 7.21 11.15
C LEU A 146 0.45 6.91 11.19
N GLU A 147 1.14 7.32 12.26
CA GLU A 147 2.55 6.98 12.48
C GLU A 147 2.75 5.47 12.54
N HIS A 148 1.90 4.73 13.28
CA HIS A 148 1.95 3.27 13.31
C HIS A 148 1.69 2.63 11.95
N ALA A 149 0.81 3.19 11.12
CA ALA A 149 0.56 2.69 9.78
C ALA A 149 1.81 2.87 8.87
N ILE A 150 2.48 4.02 8.95
CA ILE A 150 3.70 4.31 8.18
C ILE A 150 4.86 3.42 8.64
N VAL A 151 5.12 3.39 9.95
CA VAL A 151 6.18 2.54 10.54
C VAL A 151 5.88 1.06 10.31
N GLY A 152 4.61 0.66 10.37
CA GLY A 152 4.14 -0.68 10.09
C GLY A 152 4.49 -1.15 8.67
N LEU A 153 4.40 -0.27 7.66
CA LEU A 153 4.82 -0.57 6.29
C LEU A 153 6.31 -0.82 6.19
N GLN A 154 7.13 0.05 6.80
CA GLN A 154 8.58 -0.12 6.81
C GLN A 154 8.99 -1.42 7.52
N ASN A 155 8.36 -1.72 8.66
CA ASN A 155 8.58 -2.96 9.38
C ASN A 155 8.13 -4.19 8.57
N THR A 156 7.03 -4.09 7.83
CA THR A 156 6.58 -5.16 6.94
C THR A 156 7.60 -5.42 5.83
N ALA A 157 8.10 -4.35 5.20
CA ALA A 157 9.13 -4.46 4.17
C ALA A 157 10.39 -5.17 4.69
N VAL A 158 10.93 -4.72 5.82
CA VAL A 158 12.19 -5.25 6.36
C VAL A 158 12.02 -6.62 7.02
N LEU A 159 11.09 -6.73 7.96
CA LEU A 159 10.99 -7.89 8.86
C LEU A 159 10.19 -9.05 8.28
N LYS A 160 9.24 -8.78 7.37
CA LYS A 160 8.38 -9.81 6.79
C LYS A 160 8.83 -10.16 5.38
N LEU A 161 8.98 -9.15 4.54
CA LEU A 161 9.32 -9.34 3.13
C LEU A 161 10.82 -9.49 2.89
N GLY A 162 11.67 -9.14 3.85
CA GLY A 162 13.12 -9.34 3.77
C GLY A 162 13.85 -8.29 2.92
N TYR A 163 13.26 -7.11 2.72
CA TYR A 163 13.98 -5.98 2.14
C TYR A 163 15.12 -5.54 3.07
N PRO A 164 16.24 -5.04 2.52
CA PRO A 164 17.34 -4.54 3.35
C PRO A 164 16.87 -3.36 4.20
N ASN A 165 17.37 -3.26 5.44
CA ASN A 165 17.18 -2.07 6.25
C ASN A 165 18.16 -0.97 5.78
N SER A 166 17.81 -0.33 4.67
CA SER A 166 18.68 0.59 3.95
C SER A 166 17.89 1.80 3.41
N PRO A 167 18.59 2.88 2.98
CA PRO A 167 17.93 4.06 2.41
C PRO A 167 16.98 3.74 1.25
N GLU A 168 17.25 2.68 0.47
CA GLU A 168 16.42 2.25 -0.64
C GLU A 168 15.02 1.81 -0.20
N THR A 169 14.91 1.19 0.99
CA THR A 169 13.63 0.77 1.58
C THR A 169 12.87 1.96 2.15
N ILE A 170 13.56 2.93 2.75
CA ILE A 170 12.93 4.20 3.17
C ILE A 170 12.37 4.93 1.93
N GLN A 171 13.13 4.98 0.84
CA GLN A 171 12.68 5.57 -0.41
C GLN A 171 11.48 4.82 -1.02
N LEU A 172 11.41 3.49 -0.88
CA LEU A 172 10.26 2.69 -1.34
C LEU A 172 8.98 3.08 -0.58
N VAL A 173 9.09 3.24 0.74
CA VAL A 173 7.99 3.73 1.57
C VAL A 173 7.64 5.18 1.19
N GLY A 174 8.63 6.04 0.97
CA GLY A 174 8.43 7.41 0.48
C GLY A 174 7.67 7.48 -0.84
N GLU A 175 8.01 6.61 -1.81
CA GLU A 175 7.31 6.52 -3.09
C GLU A 175 5.84 6.10 -2.91
N ALA A 176 5.56 5.13 -2.02
CA ALA A 176 4.20 4.72 -1.69
C ALA A 176 3.40 5.86 -1.03
N LEU A 177 4.00 6.57 -0.08
CA LEU A 177 3.42 7.76 0.55
C LEU A 177 3.11 8.85 -0.47
N GLY A 178 4.00 9.05 -1.44
CA GLY A 178 3.82 9.98 -2.55
C GLY A 178 2.59 9.64 -3.40
N ILE A 179 2.36 8.37 -3.72
CA ILE A 179 1.16 7.91 -4.44
C ILE A 179 -0.10 8.25 -3.64
N VAL A 180 -0.12 7.95 -2.34
CA VAL A 180 -1.28 8.24 -1.48
C VAL A 180 -1.56 9.75 -1.39
N LEU A 181 -0.52 10.57 -1.22
CA LEU A 181 -0.66 12.03 -1.23
C LEU A 181 -1.21 12.54 -2.56
N ASP A 182 -0.67 12.05 -3.68
CA ASP A 182 -1.13 12.46 -5.01
C ASP A 182 -2.60 12.11 -5.24
N ASP A 183 -3.01 10.92 -4.81
CA ASP A 183 -4.39 10.45 -4.92
C ASP A 183 -5.37 11.27 -4.08
N LYS A 184 -4.97 11.65 -2.85
CA LYS A 184 -5.83 12.39 -1.92
C LYS A 184 -5.99 13.86 -2.31
N PHE A 185 -4.92 14.48 -2.80
CA PHE A 185 -4.90 15.91 -3.12
C PHE A 185 -4.95 16.21 -4.62
N HIS A 186 -5.05 15.19 -5.47
CA HIS A 186 -5.10 15.28 -6.93
C HIS A 186 -3.97 16.15 -7.52
N ILE A 187 -2.74 16.00 -7.02
CA ILE A 187 -1.64 16.95 -7.30
C ILE A 187 -1.20 16.87 -8.77
N SER A 188 -1.01 15.66 -9.30
CA SER A 188 -0.66 15.39 -10.69
C SER A 188 -1.78 15.84 -11.63
N LEU A 189 -3.03 15.52 -11.31
CA LEU A 189 -4.20 15.94 -12.10
C LEU A 189 -4.30 17.47 -12.15
N ARG A 190 -4.13 18.15 -11.02
CA ARG A 190 -4.15 19.61 -10.94
C ARG A 190 -3.01 20.23 -11.74
N THR A 191 -1.81 19.64 -11.70
CA THR A 191 -0.66 20.09 -12.49
C THR A 191 -0.91 19.94 -13.99
N GLN A 192 -1.60 18.87 -14.42
CA GLN A 192 -1.95 18.65 -15.82
C GLN A 192 -3.05 19.58 -16.32
N LEU A 193 -4.08 19.84 -15.49
CA LEU A 193 -5.22 20.70 -15.86
C LEU A 193 -4.89 22.20 -15.77
N PHE A 194 -3.97 22.56 -14.89
CA PHE A 194 -3.54 23.94 -14.66
C PHE A 194 -2.01 24.01 -14.63
N PRO A 195 -1.33 23.82 -15.77
CA PRO A 195 0.10 24.05 -15.87
C PRO A 195 0.37 25.54 -15.60
N GLY A 196 1.17 25.82 -14.58
CA GLY A 196 1.63 27.17 -14.25
C GLY A 196 2.59 27.73 -15.29
#